data_AF-A0A353R6A2-F1
#
_entry.id   AF-A0A353R6A2-F1
#
_cell.length_a   1.000
_cell.length_b   1.000
_cell.length_c   1.000
_cell.angle_alpha   90.00
_cell.angle_beta   90.00
_cell.angle_gamma   90.00
#
_symmetry.space_group_name_H-M   'P 1'
#
loop_
_entity.id
_entity.type
_entity.pdbx_description
1 polymer ?
#
loop_
_entity_poly.entity_id
_entity_poly.type
_entity_poly.pdbx_seq_one_letter_code
_entity_poly.pdbx_strand_id
1 'polypeptide(L)'
;MSKKKIFIALAATFLISILIREYHNWLLHRSSDMRNERSVLLSDRDSLRCTIYLPSHAGARVGYHYEIMKRFAGSHNLIVKYIPAIDSVPVWDLLKNQHTDILVINIIHDPVPKSLAGKVCITPRITPLGEVWIMMKDHCPWHLSLVHWLTLFKQNPHFQKFTNRFLPSSADRCPYDSLLRVVSKPLGWDWIMLRSVMYQESQYRMNAHSPNNAIGLMQIRGSTAKDMNVENPFDPEENIKGAVRYFAFLRRNMQLSHLPAEED
;
A
#
# COMPACT_ATOMS: atom_id res chain seq x y z
N MET A 1 -15.74 -44.88 45.59
CA MET A 1 -16.60 -44.11 44.66
C MET A 1 -17.49 -45.09 43.88
N SER A 2 -18.82 -44.91 43.84
CA SER A 2 -19.75 -45.89 43.23
C SER A 2 -19.55 -46.00 41.71
N LYS A 3 -19.53 -47.24 41.16
CA LYS A 3 -19.36 -47.53 39.71
C LYS A 3 -20.32 -46.72 38.82
N LYS A 4 -21.52 -46.41 39.31
CA LYS A 4 -22.51 -45.55 38.61
C LYS A 4 -22.03 -44.10 38.43
N LYS A 5 -21.32 -43.52 39.40
CA LYS A 5 -20.80 -42.15 39.30
C LYS A 5 -19.66 -42.04 38.29
N ILE A 6 -18.83 -43.08 38.17
CA ILE A 6 -17.73 -43.14 37.19
C ILE A 6 -18.30 -43.23 35.77
N PHE A 7 -19.34 -44.04 35.56
CA PHE A 7 -19.97 -44.19 34.25
C PHE A 7 -20.64 -42.89 33.77
N ILE A 8 -21.33 -42.17 34.66
CA ILE A 8 -21.95 -40.88 34.34
C ILE A 8 -20.88 -39.83 33.98
N ALA A 9 -19.76 -39.80 34.71
CA ALA A 9 -18.67 -38.87 34.43
C ALA A 9 -18.03 -39.15 33.05
N LEU A 10 -17.82 -40.42 32.69
CA LEU A 10 -17.27 -40.80 31.38
C LEU A 10 -18.25 -40.51 30.23
N ALA A 11 -19.55 -40.71 30.43
CA ALA A 11 -20.55 -40.36 29.42
C ALA A 11 -20.64 -38.84 29.20
N ALA A 12 -20.53 -38.05 30.27
CA ALA A 12 -20.54 -36.60 30.18
C ALA A 12 -19.30 -36.05 29.46
N THR A 13 -18.11 -36.57 29.74
CA THR A 13 -16.88 -36.16 29.03
C THR A 13 -16.92 -36.54 27.56
N PHE A 14 -17.49 -37.70 27.22
CA PHE A 14 -17.68 -38.11 25.84
C PHE A 14 -18.63 -37.17 25.08
N LEU A 15 -19.79 -36.84 25.66
CA LEU A 15 -20.74 -35.88 25.07
C LEU A 15 -20.14 -34.47 24.91
N ILE A 16 -19.40 -33.99 25.90
CA ILE A 16 -18.70 -32.69 25.83
C ILE A 16 -17.67 -32.70 24.69
N SER A 17 -16.91 -33.79 24.52
CA SER A 17 -15.93 -33.90 23.44
C SER A 17 -16.56 -33.93 22.05
N ILE A 18 -17.73 -34.55 21.88
CA ILE A 18 -18.51 -34.51 20.65
C ILE A 18 -18.98 -33.07 20.37
N LEU A 19 -19.54 -32.38 21.36
CA LEU A 19 -20.01 -31.00 21.21
C LEU A 19 -18.86 -30.04 20.88
N ILE A 20 -17.68 -30.21 21.50
CA ILE A 20 -16.49 -29.41 21.18
C ILE A 20 -16.03 -29.70 19.74
N ARG A 21 -16.05 -30.95 19.30
CA ARG A 21 -15.65 -31.34 17.94
C ARG A 21 -16.63 -30.80 16.89
N GLU A 22 -17.93 -30.88 17.13
CA GLU A 22 -18.96 -30.32 16.24
C GLU A 22 -18.87 -28.79 16.19
N TYR A 23 -18.68 -28.13 17.33
CA TYR A 23 -18.45 -26.68 17.39
C TYR A 23 -17.18 -26.26 16.64
N HIS A 24 -16.09 -27.02 16.79
CA HIS A 24 -14.84 -26.77 16.08
C HIS A 24 -15.00 -26.96 14.56
N ASN A 25 -15.69 -28.02 14.13
CA ASN A 25 -15.99 -28.25 12.72
C ASN A 25 -16.89 -27.16 12.13
N TRP A 26 -17.90 -26.70 12.87
CA TRP A 26 -18.77 -25.60 12.47
C TRP A 26 -18.02 -24.27 12.35
N LEU A 27 -17.10 -23.97 13.28
CA LEU A 27 -16.22 -22.80 13.18
C LEU A 27 -15.30 -22.87 11.95
N LEU A 28 -14.75 -24.06 11.65
CA LEU A 28 -13.88 -24.25 10.49
C LEU A 28 -14.64 -24.05 9.18
N HIS A 29 -15.85 -24.62 9.03
CA HIS A 29 -16.69 -24.46 7.82
C HIS A 29 -17.18 -23.02 7.65
N ARG A 30 -17.58 -22.34 8.74
CA ARG A 30 -17.97 -20.92 8.67
C ARG A 30 -16.80 -20.01 8.28
N SER A 31 -15.57 -20.37 8.66
CA SER A 31 -14.35 -19.63 8.26
C SER A 31 -13.98 -19.82 6.79
N SER A 32 -14.32 -20.97 6.18
CA SER A 32 -14.07 -21.25 4.77
C SER A 32 -15.14 -20.60 3.88
N ASP A 33 -16.41 -20.68 4.26
CA ASP A 33 -17.51 -20.07 3.51
C ASP A 33 -17.40 -18.54 3.49
N MET A 34 -17.05 -17.90 4.62
CA MET A 34 -16.81 -16.46 4.64
C MET A 34 -15.56 -16.05 3.84
N ARG A 35 -14.54 -16.91 3.72
CA ARG A 35 -13.38 -16.63 2.87
C ARG A 35 -13.76 -16.69 1.39
N ASN A 36 -14.61 -17.64 1.01
CA ASN A 36 -15.16 -17.76 -0.34
C ASN A 36 -16.03 -16.55 -0.70
N GLU A 37 -17.04 -16.18 0.11
CA GLU A 37 -17.90 -15.02 -0.17
C GLU A 37 -17.14 -13.69 -0.28
N ARG A 38 -16.08 -13.50 0.53
CA ARG A 38 -15.25 -12.29 0.50
C ARG A 38 -14.37 -12.19 -0.75
N SER A 39 -13.94 -13.33 -1.30
CA SER A 39 -13.20 -13.37 -2.57
C SER A 39 -14.09 -13.07 -3.78
N VAL A 40 -15.39 -13.43 -3.69
CA VAL A 40 -16.37 -13.24 -4.76
C VAL A 40 -16.73 -11.76 -4.98
N LEU A 41 -16.68 -10.91 -3.95
CA LEU A 41 -17.04 -9.48 -4.10
C LEU A 41 -16.03 -8.64 -4.88
N LEU A 42 -14.80 -9.12 -5.04
CA LEU A 42 -13.72 -8.46 -5.78
C LEU A 42 -13.28 -9.26 -7.02
N SER A 43 -13.83 -10.46 -7.25
CA SER A 43 -13.37 -11.39 -8.29
C SER A 43 -13.51 -10.86 -9.72
N ASP A 44 -14.46 -9.95 -9.95
CA ASP A 44 -14.72 -9.38 -11.28
C ASP A 44 -13.88 -8.12 -11.57
N ARG A 45 -12.98 -7.74 -10.65
CA ARG A 45 -12.10 -6.57 -10.82
C ARG A 45 -10.68 -7.02 -11.08
N ASP A 46 -10.02 -6.34 -12.02
CA ASP A 46 -8.58 -6.52 -12.27
C ASP A 46 -7.71 -5.51 -11.49
N SER A 47 -8.31 -4.40 -11.05
CA SER A 47 -7.57 -3.31 -10.43
C SER A 47 -8.33 -2.57 -9.35
N LEU A 48 -7.56 -1.98 -8.43
CA LEU A 48 -8.02 -1.11 -7.36
C LEU A 48 -7.47 0.29 -7.59
N ARG A 49 -8.34 1.26 -7.87
CA ARG A 49 -7.93 2.65 -8.11
C ARG A 49 -7.88 3.39 -6.80
N CYS A 50 -6.79 4.09 -6.54
CA CYS A 50 -6.64 4.85 -5.31
C CYS A 50 -6.06 6.24 -5.53
N THR A 51 -6.52 7.19 -4.73
CA THR A 51 -6.00 8.55 -4.67
C THR A 51 -5.61 8.85 -3.24
N ILE A 52 -4.39 9.33 -3.05
CA ILE A 52 -3.90 9.73 -1.73
C ILE A 52 -3.70 11.24 -1.75
N TYR A 53 -4.64 11.95 -1.12
CA TYR A 53 -4.66 13.40 -1.07
C TYR A 53 -4.20 13.84 0.32
N LEU A 54 -2.90 14.08 0.41
CA LEU A 54 -2.20 14.54 1.61
C LEU A 54 -1.29 15.71 1.24
N PRO A 55 -0.91 16.57 2.21
CA PRO A 55 0.00 17.68 1.96
C PRO A 55 1.31 17.26 1.32
N SER A 56 1.94 18.16 0.56
CA SER A 56 3.19 17.88 -0.18
C SER A 56 4.34 17.36 0.71
N HIS A 57 4.44 17.85 1.94
CA HIS A 57 5.46 17.41 2.91
C HIS A 57 5.16 16.03 3.51
N ALA A 58 4.02 15.41 3.23
CA ALA A 58 3.58 14.12 3.77
C ALA A 58 4.06 12.91 2.93
N GLY A 59 5.15 13.04 2.15
CA GLY A 59 5.62 12.03 1.19
C GLY A 59 5.72 10.61 1.76
N ALA A 60 6.30 10.47 2.94
CA ALA A 60 6.45 9.17 3.58
C ALA A 60 5.08 8.56 3.98
N ARG A 61 4.09 9.39 4.33
CA ARG A 61 2.72 8.95 4.62
C ARG A 61 1.97 8.52 3.37
N VAL A 62 2.22 9.19 2.24
CA VAL A 62 1.71 8.74 0.93
C VAL A 62 2.24 7.34 0.61
N GLY A 63 3.55 7.13 0.76
CA GLY A 63 4.17 5.80 0.62
C GLY A 63 3.59 4.76 1.57
N TYR A 64 3.34 5.13 2.83
CA TYR A 64 2.72 4.25 3.82
C TYR A 64 1.34 3.76 3.36
N HIS A 65 0.45 4.66 2.95
CA HIS A 65 -0.88 4.29 2.48
C HIS A 65 -0.83 3.45 1.21
N TYR A 66 0.00 3.85 0.24
CA TYR A 66 0.15 3.11 -1.01
C TYR A 66 0.63 1.68 -0.78
N GLU A 67 1.62 1.48 0.10
CA GLU A 67 2.14 0.14 0.41
C GLU A 67 1.11 -0.75 1.13
N ILE A 68 0.26 -0.18 1.99
CA ILE A 68 -0.87 -0.92 2.58
C ILE A 68 -1.86 -1.33 1.48
N MET A 69 -2.21 -0.41 0.57
CA MET A 69 -3.11 -0.69 -0.56
C MET A 69 -2.54 -1.76 -1.47
N LYS A 70 -1.25 -1.69 -1.79
CA LYS A 70 -0.54 -2.68 -2.63
C LYS A 70 -0.61 -4.07 -2.02
N ARG A 71 -0.45 -4.19 -0.70
CA ARG A 71 -0.59 -5.46 0.03
C ARG A 71 -2.03 -5.99 0.06
N PHE A 72 -3.00 -5.11 0.27
CA PHE A 72 -4.41 -5.48 0.23
C PHE A 72 -4.82 -5.96 -1.16
N ALA A 73 -4.46 -5.20 -2.20
CA ALA A 73 -4.73 -5.55 -3.59
C ALA A 73 -4.06 -6.88 -3.96
N GLY A 74 -2.78 -7.06 -3.61
CA GLY A 74 -2.04 -8.30 -3.85
C GLY A 74 -2.65 -9.51 -3.15
N SER A 75 -3.23 -9.37 -1.95
CA SER A 75 -3.91 -10.50 -1.28
C SER A 75 -5.27 -10.87 -1.91
N HIS A 76 -5.76 -10.05 -2.86
CA HIS A 76 -6.99 -10.28 -3.60
C HIS A 76 -6.73 -10.38 -5.12
N ASN A 77 -5.47 -10.59 -5.54
CA ASN A 77 -5.04 -10.65 -6.95
C ASN A 77 -5.40 -9.41 -7.78
N LEU A 78 -5.47 -8.24 -7.15
CA LEU A 78 -5.72 -6.95 -7.80
C LEU A 78 -4.41 -6.19 -8.01
N ILE A 79 -4.37 -5.39 -9.09
CA ILE A 79 -3.30 -4.42 -9.33
C ILE A 79 -3.74 -3.05 -8.81
N VAL A 80 -2.88 -2.36 -8.06
CA VAL A 80 -3.15 -0.98 -7.63
C VAL A 80 -2.89 -0.02 -8.77
N LYS A 81 -3.88 0.83 -9.08
CA LYS A 81 -3.75 1.97 -10.01
C LYS A 81 -3.78 3.26 -9.19
N TYR A 82 -2.62 3.86 -8.97
CA TYR A 82 -2.53 5.15 -8.29
C TYR A 82 -2.94 6.29 -9.21
N ILE A 83 -3.87 7.10 -8.74
CA ILE A 83 -4.38 8.28 -9.44
C ILE A 83 -3.98 9.50 -8.61
N PRO A 84 -2.99 10.28 -9.04
CA PRO A 84 -2.57 11.47 -8.32
C PRO A 84 -3.72 12.49 -8.29
N ALA A 85 -3.88 13.18 -7.17
CA ALA A 85 -4.75 14.35 -7.12
C ALA A 85 -4.05 15.50 -7.85
N ILE A 86 -4.77 16.14 -8.77
CA ILE A 86 -4.29 17.29 -9.55
C ILE A 86 -5.10 18.49 -9.09
N ASP A 87 -4.45 19.64 -8.88
CA ASP A 87 -5.08 20.84 -8.32
C ASP A 87 -6.29 21.35 -9.15
N SER A 88 -6.34 21.01 -10.43
CA SER A 88 -7.44 21.38 -11.34
C SER A 88 -8.74 20.59 -11.14
N VAL A 89 -8.71 19.48 -10.40
CA VAL A 89 -9.87 18.60 -10.19
C VAL A 89 -10.18 18.52 -8.69
N PRO A 90 -11.39 18.89 -8.24
CA PRO A 90 -11.78 18.73 -6.85
C PRO A 90 -11.66 17.27 -6.41
N VAL A 91 -10.95 17.03 -5.31
CA VAL A 91 -10.63 15.67 -4.85
C VAL A 91 -11.87 14.78 -4.64
N TRP A 92 -12.98 15.37 -4.18
CA TRP A 92 -14.24 14.65 -3.96
C TRP A 92 -14.92 14.23 -5.26
N ASP A 93 -14.67 14.92 -6.37
CA ASP A 93 -15.22 14.57 -7.67
C ASP A 93 -14.51 13.34 -8.26
N LEU A 94 -13.24 13.11 -7.89
CA LEU A 94 -12.56 11.85 -8.21
C LEU A 94 -13.28 10.64 -7.62
N LEU A 95 -13.81 10.79 -6.40
CA LEU A 95 -14.55 9.73 -5.72
C LEU A 95 -15.98 9.59 -6.28
N LYS A 96 -16.69 10.71 -6.47
CA LYS A 96 -18.07 10.72 -7.00
C LYS A 96 -18.18 10.17 -8.41
N ASN A 97 -17.27 10.60 -9.29
CA ASN A 97 -17.27 10.24 -10.70
C ASN A 97 -16.58 8.90 -10.95
N GLN A 98 -16.30 8.14 -9.87
CA GLN A 98 -15.65 6.83 -9.92
C GLN A 98 -14.31 6.85 -10.66
N HIS A 99 -13.56 7.96 -10.61
CA HIS A 99 -12.17 7.96 -11.04
C HIS A 99 -11.33 7.15 -10.06
N THR A 100 -11.60 7.27 -8.77
CA THR A 100 -10.91 6.52 -7.70
C THR A 100 -11.90 5.67 -6.90
N ASP A 101 -11.50 4.45 -6.53
CA ASP A 101 -12.31 3.57 -5.68
C ASP A 101 -12.08 3.89 -4.19
N ILE A 102 -10.84 4.23 -3.83
CA ILE A 102 -10.43 4.62 -2.47
C ILE A 102 -9.76 5.98 -2.48
N LEU A 103 -10.34 6.92 -1.74
CA LEU A 103 -9.78 8.24 -1.48
C LEU A 103 -9.20 8.30 -0.05
N VAL A 104 -7.91 8.60 0.07
CA VAL A 104 -7.26 8.85 1.36
C VAL A 104 -7.16 10.33 1.62
N ILE A 105 -7.66 10.77 2.79
CA ILE A 105 -7.60 12.16 3.24
C ILE A 105 -7.40 12.25 4.75
N ASN A 106 -7.03 13.43 5.24
CA ASN A 106 -7.16 13.77 6.64
C ASN A 106 -8.53 14.39 6.92
N ILE A 107 -9.43 13.64 7.56
CA ILE A 107 -10.83 14.07 7.79
C ILE A 107 -10.95 15.32 8.68
N ILE A 108 -9.91 15.67 9.43
CA ILE A 108 -9.88 16.87 10.27
C ILE A 108 -9.71 18.12 9.40
N HIS A 109 -8.88 18.05 8.36
CA HIS A 109 -8.60 19.17 7.46
C HIS A 109 -9.57 19.20 6.28
N ASP A 110 -9.95 18.03 5.76
CA ASP A 110 -10.81 17.86 4.60
C ASP A 110 -12.07 17.06 5.00
N PRO A 111 -13.08 17.71 5.62
CA PRO A 111 -14.27 17.01 6.08
C PRO A 111 -15.13 16.53 4.91
N VAL A 112 -15.89 15.44 5.14
CA VAL A 112 -16.82 14.91 4.15
C VAL A 112 -17.90 15.95 3.80
N PRO A 113 -18.08 16.29 2.51
CA PRO A 113 -19.13 17.22 2.09
C PRO A 113 -20.52 16.74 2.49
N LYS A 114 -21.40 17.68 2.88
CA LYS A 114 -22.79 17.36 3.25
C LYS A 114 -23.54 16.56 2.20
N SER A 115 -23.25 16.77 0.91
CA SER A 115 -23.86 16.04 -0.22
C SER A 115 -23.50 14.55 -0.27
N LEU A 116 -22.41 14.16 0.38
CA LEU A 116 -21.90 12.79 0.51
C LEU A 116 -22.17 12.16 1.88
N ALA A 117 -22.75 12.92 2.82
CA ALA A 117 -23.08 12.41 4.15
C ALA A 117 -24.02 11.19 4.02
N GLY A 118 -23.68 10.11 4.73
CA GLY A 118 -24.43 8.86 4.69
C GLY A 118 -24.20 7.98 3.44
N LYS A 119 -23.59 8.52 2.37
CA LYS A 119 -23.32 7.80 1.11
C LYS A 119 -21.93 7.19 1.04
N VAL A 120 -21.03 7.58 1.94
CA VAL A 120 -19.65 7.08 1.97
C VAL A 120 -19.41 6.13 3.14
N CYS A 121 -18.52 5.17 2.94
CA CYS A 121 -17.89 4.38 3.99
C CYS A 121 -16.53 4.97 4.33
N ILE A 122 -16.19 4.96 5.62
CA ILE A 122 -14.93 5.50 6.14
C ILE A 122 -14.27 4.43 6.99
N THR A 123 -12.99 4.14 6.74
CA THR A 123 -12.24 3.21 7.58
C THR A 123 -11.92 3.82 8.94
N PRO A 124 -11.61 3.01 9.96
CA PRO A 124 -10.91 3.51 11.14
C PRO A 124 -9.62 4.25 10.76
N ARG A 125 -9.11 5.10 11.66
CA ARG A 125 -7.86 5.84 11.46
C ARG A 125 -6.73 4.89 11.07
N ILE A 126 -6.03 5.22 9.99
CA ILE A 126 -4.94 4.42 9.44
C ILE A 126 -3.60 4.87 10.04
N THR A 127 -3.45 6.17 10.29
CA THR A 127 -2.29 6.76 10.97
C THR A 127 -2.70 7.52 12.24
N PRO A 128 -1.77 7.81 13.16
CA PRO A 128 -2.04 8.61 14.35
C PRO A 128 -2.53 10.04 14.04
N LEU A 129 -2.25 10.56 12.84
CA LEU A 129 -2.59 11.92 12.42
C LEU A 129 -4.04 12.09 11.94
N GLY A 130 -4.83 11.01 11.93
CA GLY A 130 -6.24 11.07 11.58
C GLY A 130 -6.56 10.79 10.10
N GLU A 131 -5.61 10.25 9.35
CA GLU A 131 -5.83 9.87 7.95
C GLU A 131 -6.73 8.64 7.86
N VAL A 132 -7.73 8.71 6.98
CA VAL A 132 -8.76 7.70 6.77
C VAL A 132 -8.93 7.39 5.28
N TRP A 133 -9.47 6.22 4.98
CA TRP A 133 -9.82 5.83 3.62
C TRP A 133 -11.32 5.93 3.43
N ILE A 134 -11.74 6.57 2.34
CA ILE A 134 -13.13 6.87 2.03
C ILE A 134 -13.50 6.19 0.72
N MET A 135 -14.66 5.57 0.71
CA MET A 135 -15.21 4.81 -0.42
C MET A 135 -16.68 5.14 -0.59
N MET A 136 -17.20 5.04 -1.81
CA MET A 136 -18.63 5.14 -2.10
C MET A 136 -19.34 3.84 -1.68
N LYS A 137 -20.41 3.92 -0.86
CA LYS A 137 -21.11 2.74 -0.32
C LYS A 137 -21.68 1.82 -1.40
N ASP A 138 -22.33 2.45 -2.35
CA ASP A 138 -22.99 1.89 -3.53
C ASP A 138 -22.01 1.20 -4.49
N HIS A 139 -20.75 1.65 -4.54
CA HIS A 139 -19.75 1.12 -5.48
C HIS A 139 -18.71 0.19 -4.83
N CYS A 140 -18.62 0.21 -3.49
CA CYS A 140 -17.65 -0.57 -2.72
C CYS A 140 -18.34 -1.45 -1.65
N PRO A 141 -19.15 -2.45 -2.07
CA PRO A 141 -19.78 -3.39 -1.13
C PRO A 141 -18.76 -4.18 -0.30
N TRP A 142 -17.54 -4.33 -0.82
CA TRP A 142 -16.39 -5.01 -0.20
C TRP A 142 -15.69 -4.21 0.91
N HIS A 143 -16.13 -2.99 1.25
CA HIS A 143 -15.45 -2.14 2.24
C HIS A 143 -15.27 -2.83 3.62
N LEU A 144 -16.21 -3.68 4.05
CA LEU A 144 -16.08 -4.43 5.31
C LEU A 144 -14.95 -5.46 5.25
N SER A 145 -14.77 -6.14 4.11
CA SER A 145 -13.65 -7.06 3.87
C SER A 145 -12.31 -6.32 3.97
N LEU A 146 -12.23 -5.12 3.40
CA LEU A 146 -11.06 -4.25 3.54
C LEU A 146 -10.80 -3.87 5.01
N VAL A 147 -11.81 -3.40 5.74
CA VAL A 147 -11.66 -3.00 7.15
C VAL A 147 -11.22 -4.20 8.01
N HIS A 148 -11.76 -5.38 7.75
CA HIS A 148 -11.34 -6.61 8.41
C HIS A 148 -9.89 -6.97 8.06
N TRP A 149 -9.50 -6.91 6.78
CA TRP A 149 -8.13 -7.15 6.36
C TRP A 149 -7.15 -6.18 7.01
N LEU A 150 -7.48 -4.90 7.08
CA LEU A 150 -6.68 -3.87 7.77
C LEU A 150 -6.50 -4.21 9.25
N THR A 151 -7.53 -4.75 9.89
CA THR A 151 -7.48 -5.18 11.28
C THR A 151 -6.49 -6.32 11.47
N LEU A 152 -6.53 -7.34 10.62
CA LEU A 152 -5.58 -8.46 10.63
C LEU A 152 -4.16 -8.02 10.29
N PHE A 153 -4.00 -7.12 9.31
CA PHE A 153 -2.70 -6.57 8.91
C PHE A 153 -2.02 -5.84 10.07
N LYS A 154 -2.77 -5.03 10.84
CA LYS A 154 -2.25 -4.31 12.01
C LYS A 154 -1.82 -5.24 13.16
N GLN A 155 -2.34 -6.48 13.21
CA GLN A 155 -1.97 -7.48 14.22
C GLN A 155 -0.72 -8.29 13.85
N ASN A 156 -0.18 -8.11 12.64
CA ASN A 156 1.01 -8.83 12.20
C ASN A 156 2.24 -8.46 13.07
N PRO A 157 3.06 -9.44 13.52
CA PRO A 157 4.26 -9.16 14.33
C PRO A 157 5.26 -8.17 13.68
N HIS A 158 5.29 -8.12 12.34
CA HIS A 158 6.16 -7.21 11.59
C HIS A 158 5.53 -5.84 11.33
N PHE A 159 4.29 -5.60 11.76
CA PHE A 159 3.59 -4.34 11.52
C PHE A 159 4.33 -3.15 12.12
N GLN A 160 4.92 -3.28 13.31
CA GLN A 160 5.69 -2.19 13.91
C GLN A 160 6.92 -1.80 13.07
N LYS A 161 7.64 -2.80 12.52
CA LYS A 161 8.79 -2.56 11.64
C LYS A 161 8.34 -1.88 10.34
N PHE A 162 7.19 -2.31 9.81
CA PHE A 162 6.55 -1.67 8.66
C PHE A 162 6.19 -0.20 8.94
N THR A 163 5.54 0.09 10.07
CA THR A 163 5.19 1.46 10.46
C THR A 163 6.43 2.33 10.63
N ASN A 164 7.45 1.84 11.35
CA ASN A 164 8.70 2.59 11.58
C ASN A 164 9.49 2.89 10.29
N ARG A 165 9.25 2.13 9.22
CA ARG A 165 9.88 2.34 7.90
C ARG A 165 9.35 3.61 7.22
N PHE A 166 8.06 3.92 7.36
CA PHE A 166 7.41 5.05 6.67
C PHE A 166 7.01 6.20 7.59
N LEU A 167 6.83 5.93 8.88
CA LEU A 167 6.58 6.93 9.92
C LEU A 167 7.77 6.95 10.90
N PRO A 168 8.99 7.27 10.42
CA PRO A 168 10.16 7.31 11.27
C PRO A 168 10.13 8.49 12.23
N SER A 169 10.79 8.35 13.39
CA SER A 169 11.03 9.44 14.33
C SER A 169 11.91 10.58 13.79
N SER A 170 12.60 10.36 12.66
CA SER A 170 13.46 11.35 11.99
C SER A 170 13.07 11.42 10.52
N ALA A 171 12.91 12.63 10.01
CA ALA A 171 12.48 12.90 8.63
C ALA A 171 13.50 12.44 7.57
N ASP A 172 14.76 12.25 7.94
CA ASP A 172 15.85 11.92 7.00
C ASP A 172 15.87 10.44 6.59
N ARG A 173 15.07 9.60 7.25
CA ARG A 173 15.02 8.16 6.96
C ARG A 173 14.25 7.90 5.66
N CYS A 174 14.95 7.31 4.70
CA CYS A 174 14.36 6.88 3.44
C CYS A 174 13.61 5.54 3.62
N PRO A 175 12.31 5.46 3.28
CA PRO A 175 11.59 4.20 3.31
C PRO A 175 12.11 3.17 2.31
N TYR A 176 12.94 3.55 1.34
CA TYR A 176 13.32 2.70 0.21
C TYR A 176 14.75 2.16 0.30
N ASP A 177 15.46 2.38 1.41
CA ASP A 177 16.86 1.92 1.61
C ASP A 177 17.10 0.45 1.25
N SER A 178 16.21 -0.45 1.69
CA SER A 178 16.33 -1.87 1.39
C SER A 178 16.27 -2.18 -0.10
N LEU A 179 15.44 -1.45 -0.85
CA LEU A 179 15.32 -1.60 -2.30
C LEU A 179 16.55 -1.00 -3.00
N LEU A 180 17.00 0.18 -2.55
CA LEU A 180 18.18 0.85 -3.10
C LEU A 180 19.44 -0.02 -3.00
N ARG A 181 19.63 -0.72 -1.87
CA ARG A 181 20.73 -1.69 -1.68
C ARG A 181 20.71 -2.86 -2.66
N VAL A 182 19.53 -3.25 -3.13
CA VAL A 182 19.39 -4.34 -4.09
C VAL A 182 19.63 -3.83 -5.50
N VAL A 183 19.00 -2.72 -5.86
CA VAL A 183 19.04 -2.18 -7.23
C VAL A 183 20.35 -1.47 -7.57
N SER A 184 21.17 -1.07 -6.59
CA SER A 184 22.47 -0.45 -6.85
C SER A 184 23.52 -1.45 -7.33
N LYS A 185 23.39 -2.74 -6.97
CA LYS A 185 24.40 -3.77 -7.25
C LYS A 185 24.74 -3.91 -8.74
N PRO A 186 23.78 -3.97 -9.67
CA PRO A 186 24.08 -4.07 -11.11
C PRO A 186 24.78 -2.82 -11.67
N LEU A 187 24.60 -1.66 -11.02
CA LEU A 187 25.33 -0.44 -11.37
C LEU A 187 26.75 -0.42 -10.80
N GLY A 188 27.04 -1.21 -9.76
CA GLY A 188 28.29 -1.08 -9.00
C GLY A 188 28.37 0.24 -8.23
N TRP A 189 27.23 0.90 -7.99
CA TRP A 189 27.15 2.15 -7.25
C TRP A 189 26.92 1.88 -5.77
N ASP A 190 27.43 2.75 -4.89
CA ASP A 190 26.96 2.80 -3.52
C ASP A 190 25.46 3.14 -3.50
N TRP A 191 24.68 2.38 -2.73
CA TRP A 191 23.25 2.64 -2.56
C TRP A 191 22.99 4.00 -1.90
N ILE A 192 23.95 4.55 -1.14
CA ILE A 192 23.88 5.90 -0.58
C ILE A 192 23.84 6.93 -1.72
N MET A 193 24.58 6.72 -2.81
CA MET A 193 24.53 7.61 -3.97
C MET A 193 23.13 7.63 -4.59
N LEU A 194 22.52 6.47 -4.82
CA LEU A 194 21.14 6.39 -5.31
C LEU A 194 20.13 7.03 -4.35
N ARG A 195 20.34 6.88 -3.04
CA ARG A 195 19.51 7.54 -2.02
C ARG A 195 19.63 9.06 -2.12
N SER A 196 20.84 9.59 -2.28
CA SER A 196 21.08 11.03 -2.42
C SER A 196 20.41 11.59 -3.69
N VAL A 197 20.51 10.87 -4.81
CA VAL A 197 19.80 11.24 -6.04
C VAL A 197 18.29 11.27 -5.81
N MET A 198 17.72 10.21 -5.24
CA MET A 198 16.28 10.17 -4.92
C MET A 198 15.83 11.33 -4.03
N TYR A 199 16.65 11.67 -3.03
CA TYR A 199 16.36 12.78 -2.12
C TYR A 199 16.35 14.11 -2.87
N GLN A 200 17.33 14.34 -3.74
CA GLN A 200 17.41 15.53 -4.58
C GLN A 200 16.22 15.64 -5.55
N GLU A 201 15.80 14.52 -6.12
CA GLU A 201 14.73 14.48 -7.13
C GLU A 201 13.33 14.66 -6.54
N SER A 202 13.04 14.03 -5.39
CA SER A 202 11.67 13.98 -4.88
C SER A 202 11.54 14.09 -3.36
N GLN A 203 12.64 14.13 -2.60
CA GLN A 203 12.61 14.01 -1.15
C GLN A 203 11.83 12.76 -0.68
N TYR A 204 12.01 11.64 -1.40
CA TYR A 204 11.33 10.36 -1.17
C TYR A 204 9.81 10.37 -1.38
N ARG A 205 9.29 11.35 -2.13
CA ARG A 205 7.85 11.47 -2.44
C ARG A 205 7.50 10.65 -3.67
N MET A 206 6.82 9.52 -3.46
CA MET A 206 6.37 8.68 -4.58
C MET A 206 5.34 9.37 -5.48
N ASN A 207 4.63 10.37 -4.97
CA ASN A 207 3.66 11.17 -5.73
C ASN A 207 4.23 12.49 -6.25
N ALA A 208 5.56 12.66 -6.29
CA ALA A 208 6.17 13.85 -6.86
C ALA A 208 5.89 13.95 -8.37
N HIS A 209 5.53 15.15 -8.80
CA HIS A 209 5.28 15.50 -10.20
C HIS A 209 5.92 16.86 -10.48
N SER A 210 6.80 16.94 -11.48
CA SER A 210 7.45 18.20 -11.85
C SER A 210 6.68 18.94 -12.96
N PRO A 211 6.93 20.25 -13.14
CA PRO A 211 6.39 21.00 -14.29
C PRO A 211 6.79 20.42 -15.65
N ASN A 212 7.92 19.70 -15.71
CA ASN A 212 8.45 19.09 -16.92
C ASN A 212 7.98 17.63 -17.12
N ASN A 213 6.89 17.25 -16.45
CA ASN A 213 6.27 15.92 -16.50
C ASN A 213 7.21 14.77 -16.08
N ALA A 214 8.09 15.04 -15.11
CA ALA A 214 8.85 14.00 -14.43
C ALA A 214 8.07 13.49 -13.21
N ILE A 215 8.09 12.17 -13.01
CA ILE A 215 7.16 11.49 -12.08
C ILE A 215 7.92 10.61 -11.09
N GLY A 216 7.44 10.59 -9.84
CA GLY A 216 7.81 9.61 -8.83
C GLY A 216 9.14 9.87 -8.14
N LEU A 217 9.66 8.84 -7.47
CA LEU A 217 10.80 8.94 -6.55
C LEU A 217 12.09 9.45 -7.20
N MET A 218 12.34 9.03 -8.43
CA MET A 218 13.54 9.32 -9.22
C MET A 218 13.23 10.25 -10.40
N GLN A 219 12.06 10.88 -10.40
CA GLN A 219 11.63 11.86 -11.42
C GLN A 219 11.88 11.38 -12.86
N ILE A 220 11.25 10.27 -13.23
CA ILE A 220 11.34 9.72 -14.59
C ILE A 220 10.33 10.44 -15.50
N ARG A 221 10.79 10.93 -16.65
CA ARG A 221 9.92 11.48 -17.70
C ARG A 221 9.16 10.37 -18.44
N GLY A 222 7.97 10.67 -18.95
CA GLY A 222 7.12 9.68 -19.63
C GLY A 222 7.81 8.93 -20.79
N SER A 223 8.63 9.60 -21.59
CA SER A 223 9.41 8.95 -22.66
C SER A 223 10.43 7.96 -22.09
N THR A 224 11.18 8.36 -21.06
CA THR A 224 12.15 7.50 -20.38
C THR A 224 11.49 6.33 -19.67
N ALA A 225 10.30 6.52 -19.08
CA ALA A 225 9.54 5.44 -18.47
C ALA A 225 9.21 4.36 -19.50
N LYS A 226 8.75 4.76 -20.69
CA LYS A 226 8.47 3.85 -21.81
C LYS A 226 9.73 3.11 -22.26
N ASP A 227 10.82 3.83 -22.53
CA ASP A 227 12.08 3.23 -23.00
C ASP A 227 12.67 2.25 -21.97
N MET A 228 12.45 2.54 -20.68
CA MET A 228 12.94 1.73 -19.57
C MET A 228 11.92 0.70 -19.07
N ASN A 229 10.82 0.41 -19.78
CA ASN A 229 9.79 -0.56 -19.36
C ASN A 229 9.27 -0.30 -17.92
N VAL A 230 8.85 0.93 -17.66
CA VAL A 230 8.13 1.35 -16.44
C VAL A 230 6.67 1.55 -16.82
N GLU A 231 5.79 0.72 -16.29
CA GLU A 231 4.36 0.79 -16.57
C GLU A 231 3.69 1.83 -15.67
N ASN A 232 4.05 1.82 -14.38
CA ASN A 232 3.55 2.75 -13.39
C ASN A 232 4.70 3.56 -12.76
N PRO A 233 4.96 4.80 -13.21
CA PRO A 233 6.02 5.62 -12.65
C PRO A 233 5.73 6.14 -11.24
N PHE A 234 4.51 5.99 -10.71
CA PHE A 234 4.21 6.25 -9.30
C PHE A 234 4.52 5.06 -8.41
N ASP A 235 4.62 3.84 -8.94
CA ASP A 235 5.04 2.69 -8.15
C ASP A 235 6.51 2.86 -7.75
N PRO A 236 6.84 2.88 -6.44
CA PRO A 236 8.21 3.07 -5.97
C PRO A 236 9.21 2.11 -6.59
N GLU A 237 8.84 0.84 -6.76
CA GLU A 237 9.75 -0.20 -7.22
C GLU A 237 10.02 -0.07 -8.72
N GLU A 238 8.98 0.10 -9.51
CA GLU A 238 9.14 0.32 -10.95
C GLU A 238 9.90 1.61 -11.25
N ASN A 239 9.57 2.70 -10.54
CA ASN A 239 10.25 3.98 -10.71
C ASN A 239 11.75 3.86 -10.40
N ILE A 240 12.11 3.27 -9.25
CA ILE A 240 13.52 3.10 -8.87
C ILE A 240 14.26 2.19 -9.87
N LYS A 241 13.67 1.05 -10.24
CA LYS A 241 14.28 0.13 -11.20
C LYS A 241 14.43 0.75 -12.58
N GLY A 242 13.45 1.53 -13.03
CA GLY A 242 13.50 2.28 -14.29
C GLY A 242 14.65 3.28 -14.33
N ALA A 243 14.83 4.06 -13.25
CA ALA A 243 15.93 5.02 -13.15
C ALA A 243 17.28 4.32 -13.16
N VAL A 244 17.41 3.19 -12.45
CA VAL A 244 18.62 2.38 -12.46
C VAL A 244 18.93 1.85 -13.87
N ARG A 245 17.94 1.37 -14.62
CA ARG A 245 18.12 0.98 -16.03
C ARG A 245 18.58 2.16 -16.88
N TYR A 246 18.01 3.34 -16.64
CA TYR A 246 18.41 4.57 -17.34
C TYR A 246 19.85 4.97 -17.04
N PHE A 247 20.29 4.92 -15.78
CA PHE A 247 21.68 5.19 -15.43
C PHE A 247 22.65 4.18 -16.07
N ALA A 248 22.27 2.90 -16.14
CA ALA A 248 23.07 1.89 -16.83
C ALA A 248 23.19 2.19 -18.33
N PHE A 249 22.10 2.63 -18.97
CA PHE A 249 22.07 3.07 -20.36
C PHE A 249 23.00 4.28 -20.58
N LEU A 250 22.90 5.31 -19.74
CA LEU A 250 23.77 6.49 -19.82
C LEU A 250 25.25 6.13 -19.66
N ARG A 251 25.59 5.33 -18.64
CA ARG A 251 26.97 4.90 -18.41
C ARG A 251 27.56 4.17 -19.63
N ARG A 252 26.77 3.28 -20.24
CA ARG A 252 27.19 2.52 -21.43
C ARG A 252 27.41 3.43 -22.64
N ASN A 253 26.53 4.40 -22.86
CA ASN A 253 26.54 5.19 -24.09
C ASN A 253 27.40 6.46 -24.01
N MET A 254 27.64 6.98 -22.81
CA MET A 254 28.47 8.17 -22.59
C MET A 254 29.92 7.85 -22.21
N GLN A 255 30.34 6.58 -22.26
CA GLN A 255 31.69 6.13 -21.91
C GLN A 255 32.16 6.60 -20.52
N LEU A 256 31.22 6.71 -19.56
CA LEU A 256 31.50 7.09 -18.16
C LEU A 256 32.13 5.94 -17.36
N SER A 257 32.94 5.09 -17.98
CA SER A 257 33.66 3.99 -17.34
C SER A 257 34.81 4.45 -16.45
N HIS A 258 35.25 5.70 -16.62
CA HIS A 258 36.21 6.37 -15.76
C HIS A 258 35.59 7.67 -15.27
N LEU A 259 35.20 7.72 -13.99
CA LEU A 259 35.13 9.00 -13.30
C LEU A 259 36.58 9.54 -13.31
N PRO A 260 36.84 10.80 -13.72
CA PRO A 260 38.17 11.37 -13.55
C PRO A 260 38.57 11.18 -12.09
N ALA A 261 39.78 10.69 -11.86
CA ALA A 261 40.33 10.61 -10.51
C ALA A 261 40.18 12.00 -9.88
N GLU A 262 39.75 12.04 -8.61
CA GLU A 262 39.61 13.28 -7.85
C GLU A 262 40.89 14.11 -8.06
N GLU A 263 40.75 15.32 -8.62
CA GLU A 263 41.88 16.25 -8.69
C GLU A 263 42.22 16.65 -7.26
N ASP A 264 43.37 16.19 -6.78
CA ASP A 264 43.97 16.51 -5.47
C ASP A 264 44.19 18.02 -5.27
#